data_AF-A0A971S8V2-F1
#
_entry.id   AF-A0A971S8V2-F1
#
_cell.length_a   1.000
_cell.length_b   1.000
_cell.length_c   1.000
_cell.angle_alpha   90.00
_cell.angle_beta   90.00
_cell.angle_gamma   90.00
#
_symmetry.space_group_name_H-M   'P 1'
#
loop_
_entity.id
_entity.type
_entity.pdbx_description
1 polymer ?
#
loop_
_entity_poly.entity_id
_entity_poly.type
_entity_poly.pdbx_seq_one_letter_code
_entity_poly.pdbx_strand_id
1 'polypeptide(L)'
;MIKTEHKRDVNKRILEYAMRVKKELGKGLILVLIMTGLQVLSPLLIGKIIDDKLSSSISAVDVKGILIILLGYFAVGIIQSIFRYISNMSFMDTANLIAIELRQDLFNHIQKLPQRYFDNISAGKVVSRITNDTNALKVLFQTVLGQIVVSGVYIIVAFAILLFTQPWATLFLLVPLPILLLMIKFYDKYSSKYNREYRRSLSQINSDINENIKGMEVIKTSNVEDGVFKEFSIISEENFKSGVQIEWLDSFTSFNATQT
;
A
#
# COMPACT_ATOMS: atom_id res chain seq x y z
N MET A 1 -4.46 27.42 2.82
CA MET A 1 -3.07 27.59 3.27
C MET A 1 -2.79 26.98 4.66
N ILE A 2 -3.69 27.10 5.64
CA ILE A 2 -3.46 26.60 7.03
C ILE A 2 -3.44 25.05 7.14
N LYS A 3 -4.21 24.32 6.32
CA LYS A 3 -4.26 22.84 6.34
C LYS A 3 -2.98 22.17 5.79
N THR A 4 -2.19 22.86 4.98
CA THR A 4 -0.99 22.31 4.33
C THR A 4 0.25 22.40 5.21
N GLU A 5 0.36 23.40 6.08
CA GLU A 5 1.46 23.54 7.04
C GLU A 5 1.36 22.49 8.14
N HIS A 6 0.18 22.32 8.75
CA HIS A 6 0.00 21.34 9.82
C HIS A 6 0.23 19.89 9.36
N LYS A 7 -0.08 19.57 8.10
CA LYS A 7 0.24 18.27 7.48
C LYS A 7 1.74 18.05 7.27
N ARG A 8 2.49 19.10 6.91
CA ARG A 8 3.95 19.02 6.75
C ARG A 8 4.65 18.72 8.09
N ASP A 9 4.15 19.30 9.18
CA ASP A 9 4.69 19.04 10.52
C ASP A 9 4.46 17.61 11.00
N VAL A 10 3.28 17.04 10.75
CA VAL A 10 2.98 15.64 11.10
C VAL A 10 3.89 14.68 10.33
N ASN A 11 4.03 14.87 9.01
CA ASN A 11 4.88 14.01 8.19
C ASN A 11 6.35 14.08 8.62
N LYS A 12 6.84 15.29 8.96
CA LYS A 12 8.20 15.47 9.45
C LYS A 12 8.43 14.72 10.76
N ARG A 13 7.50 14.80 11.70
CA ARG A 13 7.59 14.06 12.98
C ARG A 13 7.57 12.54 12.77
N ILE A 14 6.72 12.03 11.89
CA ILE A 14 6.70 10.60 11.53
C ILE A 14 8.06 10.17 10.96
N LEU A 15 8.65 11.00 10.08
CA LEU A 15 9.97 10.74 9.53
C LEU A 15 11.06 10.77 10.61
N GLU A 16 10.99 11.71 11.56
CA GLU A 16 11.92 11.80 12.69
C GLU A 16 11.93 10.49 13.51
N TYR A 17 10.76 9.90 13.78
CA TYR A 17 10.68 8.60 14.45
C TYR A 17 11.33 7.47 13.64
N ALA A 18 11.14 7.43 12.32
CA ALA A 18 11.84 6.48 11.46
C ALA A 18 13.36 6.69 11.51
N MET A 19 13.82 7.93 11.52
CA MET A 19 15.24 8.28 11.56
C MET A 19 15.91 7.95 12.90
N ARG A 20 15.16 7.81 14.00
CA ARG A 20 15.71 7.31 15.28
C ARG A 20 16.24 5.88 15.16
N VAL A 21 15.62 5.05 14.32
CA VAL A 21 16.03 3.66 14.04
C VAL A 21 16.82 3.51 12.73
N LYS A 22 17.56 4.55 12.32
CA LYS A 22 18.31 4.58 11.04
C LYS A 22 19.24 3.39 10.77
N LYS A 23 19.75 2.73 11.81
CA LYS A 23 20.61 1.55 11.68
C LYS A 23 19.82 0.35 11.11
N GLU A 24 18.63 0.10 11.65
CA GLU A 24 17.76 -0.99 11.19
C GLU A 24 17.19 -0.70 9.81
N LEU A 25 16.85 0.57 9.53
CA LEU A 25 16.50 1.01 8.18
C LEU A 25 17.64 0.75 7.19
N GLY A 26 18.88 1.10 7.54
CA GLY A 26 20.06 0.86 6.71
C GLY A 26 20.29 -0.63 6.42
N LYS A 27 20.16 -1.48 7.45
CA LYS A 27 20.24 -2.94 7.30
C LYS A 27 19.17 -3.46 6.33
N GLY A 28 17.92 -3.05 6.51
CA GLY A 28 16.82 -3.41 5.61
C GLY A 28 17.10 -2.99 4.16
N LEU A 29 17.55 -1.76 3.95
CA LEU A 29 17.89 -1.23 2.63
C LEU A 29 19.03 -1.99 1.94
N ILE A 30 20.09 -2.35 2.67
CA ILE A 30 21.19 -3.16 2.12
C ILE A 30 20.67 -4.53 1.67
N LEU A 31 19.83 -5.18 2.48
CA LEU A 31 19.23 -6.48 2.13
C LEU A 31 18.33 -6.37 0.89
N VAL A 32 17.56 -5.29 0.75
CA VAL A 32 16.76 -5.02 -0.46
C VAL A 32 17.66 -4.87 -1.68
N LEU A 33 18.73 -4.10 -1.59
CA LEU A 33 19.62 -3.89 -2.72
C LEU A 33 20.24 -5.21 -3.19
N ILE A 34 20.64 -6.08 -2.26
CA ILE A 34 21.20 -7.41 -2.57
C ILE A 34 20.13 -8.29 -3.23
N MET A 35 18.93 -8.40 -2.64
CA MET A 35 17.88 -9.25 -3.23
C MET A 35 17.44 -8.76 -4.60
N THR A 36 17.36 -7.44 -4.81
CA THR A 36 16.98 -6.84 -6.08
C THR A 36 18.06 -7.08 -7.14
N GLY A 37 19.33 -6.95 -6.78
CA GLY A 37 20.43 -7.31 -7.68
C GLY A 37 20.35 -8.76 -8.14
N LEU A 38 20.13 -9.69 -7.20
CA LEU A 38 19.93 -11.11 -7.50
C LEU A 38 18.70 -11.37 -8.37
N GLN A 39 17.60 -10.65 -8.13
CA GLN A 39 16.38 -10.75 -8.91
C GLN A 39 16.58 -10.35 -10.37
N VAL A 40 17.41 -9.34 -10.63
CA VAL A 40 17.72 -8.88 -12.00
C VAL A 40 18.80 -9.74 -12.68
N LEU A 41 19.71 -10.33 -11.90
CA LEU A 41 20.67 -11.32 -12.40
C LEU A 41 19.98 -12.56 -12.98
N SER A 42 18.84 -12.97 -12.40
CA SER A 42 18.08 -14.15 -12.84
C SER A 42 17.68 -14.11 -14.33
N PRO A 43 17.01 -13.06 -14.86
CA PRO A 43 16.77 -12.90 -16.30
C PRO A 43 18.03 -12.84 -17.17
N LEU A 44 19.11 -12.21 -16.69
CA LEU A 44 20.36 -12.11 -17.45
C LEU A 44 21.02 -13.48 -17.66
N LEU A 45 20.93 -14.37 -16.67
CA LEU A 45 21.40 -15.76 -16.80
C LEU A 45 20.59 -16.51 -17.86
N ILE A 46 19.27 -16.34 -17.89
CA ILE A 46 18.41 -16.94 -18.93
C ILE A 46 18.76 -16.41 -20.31
N GLY A 47 18.94 -15.08 -20.46
CA GLY A 47 19.36 -14.48 -21.72
C GLY A 47 20.65 -15.11 -22.25
N LYS A 48 21.63 -15.33 -21.37
CA LYS A 48 22.88 -16.00 -21.73
C LYS A 48 22.70 -17.46 -22.19
N ILE A 49 21.75 -18.21 -21.62
CA ILE A 49 21.42 -19.56 -22.11
C ILE A 49 20.92 -19.48 -23.55
N ILE A 50 20.00 -18.57 -23.81
CA ILE A 50 19.37 -18.41 -25.13
C ILE A 50 20.42 -17.99 -26.17
N ASP A 51 21.19 -16.95 -25.86
CA ASP A 51 22.12 -16.33 -26.79
C ASP A 51 23.36 -17.21 -27.05
N ASP A 52 23.99 -17.78 -26.01
CA ASP A 52 25.25 -18.52 -26.19
C ASP A 52 25.04 -20.00 -26.57
N LYS A 53 23.96 -20.63 -26.08
CA LYS A 53 23.80 -22.09 -26.11
C LYS A 53 22.67 -22.61 -26.99
N LEU A 54 21.68 -21.79 -27.35
CA LEU A 54 20.61 -22.18 -28.29
C LEU A 54 20.75 -21.55 -29.68
N SER A 55 21.39 -20.38 -29.81
CA SER A 55 21.52 -19.70 -31.11
C SER A 55 22.65 -20.26 -32.00
N SER A 56 23.63 -20.96 -31.40
CA SER A 56 24.81 -21.51 -32.06
C SER A 56 24.61 -22.97 -32.49
N SER A 57 24.02 -23.16 -33.68
CA SER A 57 23.89 -24.41 -34.45
C SER A 57 23.43 -25.69 -33.71
N ILE A 58 22.25 -26.16 -34.12
CA ILE A 58 21.47 -27.35 -33.70
C ILE A 58 22.26 -28.68 -33.65
N SER A 59 23.49 -28.75 -34.18
CA SER A 59 24.21 -30.01 -34.39
C SER A 59 24.85 -30.62 -33.15
N ALA A 60 24.95 -29.91 -32.02
CA ALA A 60 25.29 -30.52 -30.72
C ALA A 60 24.87 -29.60 -29.57
N VAL A 61 23.62 -29.73 -29.11
CA VAL A 61 23.15 -29.03 -27.91
C VAL A 61 24.03 -29.43 -26.72
N ASP A 62 24.73 -28.46 -26.14
CA ASP A 62 25.57 -28.65 -24.94
C ASP A 62 24.67 -28.79 -23.70
N VAL A 63 24.08 -29.99 -23.54
CA VAL A 63 23.17 -30.32 -22.44
C VAL A 63 23.83 -30.07 -21.08
N LYS A 64 25.14 -30.35 -20.96
CA LYS A 64 25.89 -30.14 -19.71
C LYS A 64 26.03 -28.65 -19.39
N GLY A 65 26.36 -27.82 -20.38
CA GLY A 65 26.41 -26.36 -20.23
C GLY A 65 25.06 -25.77 -19.83
N ILE A 66 23.97 -26.22 -20.46
CA ILE A 66 22.61 -25.79 -20.11
C ILE A 66 22.26 -26.18 -18.67
N LEU A 67 22.57 -27.41 -18.26
CA LEU A 67 22.28 -27.92 -16.92
C LEU A 67 23.05 -27.15 -15.84
N ILE A 68 24.31 -26.76 -16.09
CA ILE A 68 25.10 -25.92 -15.18
C ILE A 68 24.45 -24.54 -15.00
N ILE A 69 24.01 -23.89 -16.08
CA ILE A 69 23.40 -22.57 -15.98
C ILE A 69 22.03 -22.66 -15.30
N LEU A 70 21.24 -23.72 -15.56
CA LEU A 70 19.98 -23.99 -14.85
C LEU A 70 20.18 -24.19 -13.35
N LEU A 71 21.20 -24.97 -12.93
CA LEU A 71 21.55 -25.12 -11.52
C LEU A 71 21.99 -23.79 -10.90
N GLY A 72 22.76 -22.98 -11.64
CA GLY A 72 23.14 -21.63 -11.22
C GLY A 72 21.93 -20.71 -11.04
N TYR A 73 21.00 -20.72 -12.00
CA TYR A 73 19.74 -19.98 -11.91
C TYR A 73 18.91 -20.41 -10.69
N PHE A 74 18.77 -21.71 -10.46
CA PHE A 74 18.06 -22.24 -9.31
C PHE A 74 18.72 -21.82 -7.98
N ALA A 75 20.06 -21.88 -7.90
CA ALA A 75 20.81 -21.44 -6.74
C ALA A 75 20.63 -19.93 -6.48
N VAL A 76 20.70 -19.09 -7.52
CA VAL A 76 20.42 -17.64 -7.42
C VAL A 76 19.01 -17.40 -6.92
N GLY A 77 18.01 -18.13 -7.43
CA GLY A 77 16.62 -18.03 -6.99
C GLY A 77 16.41 -18.38 -5.51
N ILE A 78 17.10 -19.41 -4.99
CA ILE A 78 17.09 -19.75 -3.56
C ILE A 78 17.72 -18.63 -2.74
N ILE A 79 18.91 -18.16 -3.12
CA ILE A 79 19.62 -17.10 -2.41
C ILE A 79 18.76 -15.82 -2.41
N GLN A 80 18.21 -15.43 -3.56
CA GLN A 80 17.30 -14.30 -3.68
C GLN A 80 16.10 -14.44 -2.72
N SER A 81 15.49 -15.63 -2.65
CA SER A 81 14.33 -15.89 -1.77
C SER A 81 14.69 -15.76 -0.29
N ILE A 82 15.88 -16.23 0.10
CA ILE A 82 16.40 -16.07 1.47
C ILE A 82 16.60 -14.59 1.81
N PHE A 83 17.29 -13.83 0.95
CA PHE A 83 17.50 -12.40 1.17
C PHE A 83 16.19 -11.62 1.18
N ARG A 84 15.21 -12.00 0.34
CA ARG A 84 13.86 -11.43 0.36
C ARG A 84 13.16 -11.66 1.69
N TYR A 85 13.21 -12.87 2.21
CA TYR A 85 12.63 -13.19 3.51
C TYR A 85 13.28 -12.38 4.64
N ILE A 86 14.62 -12.35 4.68
CA ILE A 86 15.37 -11.61 5.72
C ILE A 86 15.12 -10.11 5.61
N SER A 87 15.05 -9.55 4.39
CA SER A 87 14.74 -8.15 4.15
C SER A 87 13.34 -7.78 4.67
N ASN A 88 12.33 -8.58 4.33
CA ASN A 88 10.96 -8.37 4.79
C ASN A 88 10.87 -8.43 6.33
N MET A 89 11.52 -9.43 6.94
CA MET A 89 11.56 -9.54 8.40
C MET A 89 12.24 -8.31 9.03
N SER A 90 13.38 -7.87 8.46
CA SER A 90 14.10 -6.69 8.93
C SER A 90 13.24 -5.43 8.91
N PHE A 91 12.41 -5.23 7.89
CA PHE A 91 11.49 -4.10 7.85
C PHE A 91 10.31 -4.24 8.79
N MET A 92 9.79 -5.46 9.00
CA MET A 92 8.77 -5.71 10.03
C MET A 92 9.31 -5.36 11.43
N ASP A 93 10.52 -5.80 11.74
CA ASP A 93 11.20 -5.49 13.00
C ASP A 93 11.45 -3.99 13.14
N THR A 94 11.90 -3.32 12.08
CA THR A 94 12.08 -1.86 12.06
C THR A 94 10.78 -1.13 12.37
N ALA A 95 9.66 -1.53 11.75
CA ALA A 95 8.36 -0.94 12.00
C ALA A 95 7.87 -1.17 13.45
N ASN A 96 8.14 -2.35 14.02
CA ASN A 96 7.87 -2.64 15.42
C ASN A 96 8.68 -1.73 16.36
N LEU A 97 9.97 -1.53 16.09
CA LEU A 97 10.82 -0.65 16.88
C LEU A 97 10.34 0.82 16.84
N ILE A 98 9.95 1.31 15.65
CA ILE A 98 9.35 2.65 15.53
C ILE A 98 8.08 2.77 16.39
N ALA A 99 7.23 1.74 16.40
CA ALA A 99 6.02 1.74 17.22
C ALA A 99 6.32 1.70 18.72
N ILE A 100 7.38 0.99 19.14
CA ILE A 100 7.84 0.98 20.54
C ILE A 100 8.29 2.38 20.96
N GLU A 101 9.13 3.05 20.17
CA GLU A 101 9.58 4.43 20.42
C GLU A 101 8.40 5.40 20.53
N LEU A 102 7.45 5.32 19.60
CA LEU A 102 6.22 6.13 19.64
C LEU A 102 5.40 5.89 20.91
N ARG A 103 5.22 4.63 21.31
CA ARG A 103 4.46 4.27 22.52
C ARG A 103 5.15 4.76 23.79
N GLN A 104 6.47 4.62 23.87
CA GLN A 104 7.24 5.10 25.00
C GLN A 104 7.15 6.62 25.15
N ASP A 105 7.34 7.36 24.06
CA ASP A 105 7.20 8.82 24.07
C ASP A 105 5.79 9.27 24.45
N LEU A 106 4.76 8.64 23.89
CA LEU A 106 3.37 8.94 24.23
C LEU A 106 3.05 8.62 25.69
N PHE A 107 3.48 7.47 26.18
CA PHE A 107 3.28 7.07 27.57
C PHE A 107 3.98 8.02 28.55
N ASN A 108 5.22 8.41 28.24
CA ASN A 108 5.99 9.37 29.03
C ASN A 108 5.37 10.77 29.01
N HIS A 109 4.81 11.19 27.88
CA HIS A 109 4.12 12.46 27.77
C HIS A 109 2.81 12.47 28.57
N ILE A 110 2.00 11.42 28.45
CA ILE A 110 0.70 11.31 29.12
C ILE A 110 0.86 11.31 30.65
N GLN A 111 1.89 10.65 31.19
CA GLN A 111 2.16 10.68 32.64
C GLN A 111 2.52 12.07 33.19
N LYS A 112 2.96 13.00 32.33
CA LYS A 112 3.32 14.37 32.72
C LYS A 112 2.16 15.35 32.54
N LEU A 113 1.02 14.91 32.01
CA LEU A 113 -0.13 15.78 31.79
C LEU A 113 -0.82 16.10 33.12
N PRO A 114 -1.32 17.34 33.30
CA PRO A 114 -2.04 17.73 34.51
C PRO A 114 -3.36 16.96 34.62
N GLN A 115 -3.84 16.76 35.86
CA GLN A 115 -5.09 16.05 36.14
C GLN A 115 -6.28 16.60 35.31
N ARG A 116 -6.31 17.92 35.09
CA ARG A 116 -7.33 18.61 34.26
C ARG A 116 -7.49 18.04 32.85
N TYR A 117 -6.43 17.46 32.27
CA TYR A 117 -6.51 16.80 30.97
C TYR A 117 -7.41 15.55 31.00
N PHE A 118 -7.47 14.86 32.14
CA PHE A 118 -8.20 13.62 32.32
C PHE A 118 -9.65 13.82 32.78
N ASP A 119 -10.03 15.01 33.26
CA ASP A 119 -11.40 15.30 33.74
C ASP A 119 -12.48 15.07 32.65
N ASN A 120 -12.13 15.23 31.37
CA ASN A 120 -13.05 15.11 30.23
C ASN A 120 -12.73 13.93 29.30
N ILE A 121 -11.82 13.03 29.70
CA ILE A 121 -11.37 11.93 28.85
C ILE A 121 -11.43 10.62 29.65
N SER A 122 -12.23 9.67 29.17
CA SER A 122 -12.28 8.34 29.79
C SER A 122 -10.92 7.65 29.72
N ALA A 123 -10.56 6.92 30.79
CA ALA A 123 -9.31 6.17 30.85
C ALA A 123 -9.14 5.21 29.65
N GLY A 124 -10.23 4.57 29.21
CA GLY A 124 -10.24 3.72 28.03
C GLY A 124 -9.87 4.43 26.74
N LYS A 125 -10.24 5.71 26.58
CA LYS A 125 -9.86 6.52 25.41
C LYS A 125 -8.37 6.83 25.41
N VAL A 126 -7.77 7.06 26.57
CA VAL A 126 -6.31 7.26 26.71
C VAL A 126 -5.57 5.98 26.32
N VAL A 127 -5.97 4.83 26.89
CA VAL A 127 -5.36 3.53 26.58
C VAL A 127 -5.50 3.20 25.10
N SER A 128 -6.68 3.40 24.51
CA SER A 128 -6.94 3.18 23.08
C SER A 128 -6.02 4.03 22.18
N ARG A 129 -5.78 5.31 22.52
CA ARG A 129 -4.82 6.14 21.77
C ARG A 129 -3.39 5.61 21.86
N ILE A 130 -2.99 5.14 23.03
CA ILE A 130 -1.64 4.57 23.22
C ILE A 130 -1.51 3.25 22.46
N THR A 131 -2.52 2.40 22.42
CA THR A 131 -2.41 1.05 21.83
C THR A 131 -2.80 1.01 20.37
N ASN A 132 -3.99 1.51 20.02
CA ASN A 132 -4.59 1.39 18.69
C ASN A 132 -4.02 2.41 17.71
N ASP A 133 -3.94 3.70 18.06
CA ASP A 133 -3.41 4.71 17.13
C ASP A 133 -1.92 4.45 16.82
N THR A 134 -1.14 4.03 17.81
CA THR A 134 0.26 3.63 17.58
C THR A 134 0.37 2.32 16.80
N ASN A 135 -0.57 1.39 16.96
CA ASN A 135 -0.61 0.19 16.12
C ASN A 135 -0.96 0.53 14.67
N ALA A 136 -1.83 1.52 14.42
CA ALA A 136 -2.10 2.00 13.08
C ALA A 136 -0.84 2.58 12.42
N LEU A 137 -0.04 3.35 13.18
CA LEU A 137 1.28 3.83 12.71
C LEU A 137 2.26 2.68 12.44
N LYS A 138 2.29 1.64 13.29
CA LYS A 138 3.08 0.43 13.06
C LYS A 138 2.74 -0.21 11.72
N VAL A 139 1.44 -0.42 11.46
CA VAL A 139 0.95 -1.01 10.21
C VAL A 139 1.33 -0.14 9.01
N LEU A 140 1.20 1.19 9.15
CA LEU A 140 1.64 2.13 8.12
C LEU A 140 3.14 1.96 7.81
N PHE A 141 4.01 1.86 8.82
CA PHE A 141 5.44 1.63 8.59
C PHE A 141 5.73 0.25 7.98
N GLN A 142 4.99 -0.79 8.36
CA GLN A 142 5.11 -2.11 7.74
C GLN A 142 4.80 -2.05 6.24
N THR A 143 3.72 -1.36 5.85
CA THR A 143 3.36 -1.17 4.44
C THR A 143 4.39 -0.31 3.71
N VAL A 144 4.77 0.83 4.28
CA VAL A 144 5.72 1.75 3.63
C VAL A 144 7.08 1.08 3.44
N LEU A 145 7.64 0.46 4.48
CA LEU A 145 8.97 -0.15 4.41
C LEU A 145 8.95 -1.47 3.64
N GLY A 146 8.02 -2.38 3.96
CA GLY A 146 7.98 -3.72 3.38
C GLY A 146 7.44 -3.78 1.95
N GLN A 147 6.66 -2.79 1.52
CA GLN A 147 6.06 -2.81 0.18
C GLN A 147 6.50 -1.62 -0.66
N ILE A 148 6.32 -0.39 -0.18
CA ILE A 148 6.59 0.81 -1.00
C ILE A 148 8.10 0.99 -1.23
N VAL A 149 8.92 0.93 -0.18
CA VAL A 149 10.38 1.05 -0.29
C VAL A 149 10.95 -0.12 -1.08
N VAL A 150 10.56 -1.36 -0.78
CA VAL A 150 11.00 -2.55 -1.52
C VAL A 150 10.68 -2.43 -3.02
N SER A 151 9.43 -2.12 -3.36
CA SER A 151 9.01 -2.01 -4.76
C SER A 151 9.66 -0.82 -5.47
N GLY A 152 9.80 0.31 -4.78
CA GLY A 152 10.48 1.49 -5.30
C GLY A 152 11.96 1.23 -5.61
N VAL A 153 12.68 0.61 -4.68
CA VAL A 153 14.08 0.21 -4.89
C VAL A 153 14.18 -0.80 -6.02
N TYR A 154 13.28 -1.79 -6.07
CA TYR A 154 13.22 -2.75 -7.17
C TYR A 154 13.07 -2.06 -8.53
N ILE A 155 12.07 -1.19 -8.68
CA ILE A 155 11.83 -0.45 -9.94
C ILE A 155 13.05 0.38 -10.32
N ILE A 156 13.62 1.15 -9.39
CA ILE A 156 14.76 2.03 -9.66
C ILE A 156 15.99 1.23 -10.09
N VAL A 157 16.35 0.17 -9.35
CA VAL A 157 17.55 -0.63 -9.62
C VAL A 157 17.36 -1.47 -10.88
N ALA A 158 16.21 -2.11 -11.07
CA ALA A 158 15.91 -2.87 -12.28
C ALA A 158 15.94 -1.97 -13.51
N PHE A 159 15.30 -0.80 -13.45
CA PHE A 159 15.34 0.16 -14.54
C PHE A 159 16.76 0.65 -14.83
N ALA A 160 17.56 0.95 -13.80
CA ALA A 160 18.96 1.33 -13.98
C ALA A 160 19.77 0.23 -14.69
N ILE A 161 19.67 -1.03 -14.24
CA ILE A 161 20.38 -2.17 -14.85
C ILE A 161 19.93 -2.42 -16.29
N LEU A 162 18.63 -2.34 -16.57
CA LEU A 162 18.09 -2.49 -17.93
C LEU A 162 18.58 -1.36 -18.85
N LEU A 163 18.61 -0.12 -18.36
CA LEU A 163 19.11 1.03 -19.11
C LEU A 163 20.60 0.86 -19.44
N PHE A 164 21.41 0.30 -18.54
CA PHE A 164 22.82 -0.01 -18.81
C PHE A 164 23.01 -1.18 -19.79
N THR A 165 22.19 -2.23 -19.69
CA THR A 165 22.33 -3.43 -20.52
C THR A 165 21.78 -3.24 -21.94
N GLN A 166 20.57 -2.69 -22.07
CA GLN A 166 19.92 -2.41 -23.36
C GLN A 166 19.14 -1.08 -23.30
N PRO A 167 19.80 0.06 -23.57
CA PRO A 167 19.19 1.39 -23.44
C PRO A 167 17.96 1.58 -24.34
N TRP A 168 18.05 1.16 -25.61
CA TRP A 168 16.98 1.36 -26.59
C TRP A 168 15.73 0.56 -26.24
N ALA A 169 15.87 -0.72 -25.90
CA ALA A 169 14.74 -1.55 -25.47
C ALA A 169 14.08 -0.98 -24.21
N THR A 170 14.88 -0.49 -23.26
CA THR A 170 14.39 0.12 -22.02
C THR A 170 13.63 1.43 -22.28
N LEU A 171 14.08 2.26 -23.22
CA LEU A 171 13.36 3.47 -23.60
C LEU A 171 12.03 3.17 -24.31
N PHE A 172 11.97 2.11 -25.12
CA PHE A 172 10.71 1.65 -25.72
C PHE A 172 9.70 1.20 -24.66
N LEU A 173 10.15 0.60 -23.55
CA LEU A 173 9.28 0.26 -22.42
C LEU A 173 8.66 1.48 -21.72
N LEU A 174 9.20 2.69 -21.90
CA LEU A 174 8.60 3.91 -21.36
C LEU A 174 7.43 4.44 -22.21
N VAL A 175 7.31 4.03 -23.47
CA VAL A 175 6.24 4.49 -24.38
C VAL A 175 4.83 4.18 -23.86
N PRO A 176 4.51 3.01 -23.28
CA PRO A 176 3.19 2.76 -22.70
C PRO A 176 2.92 3.51 -21.38
N LEU A 177 3.94 3.99 -20.65
CA LEU A 177 3.75 4.70 -19.38
C LEU A 177 2.87 5.96 -19.47
N PRO A 178 3.04 6.91 -20.42
CA PRO A 178 2.15 8.06 -20.52
C PRO A 178 0.69 7.67 -20.77
N ILE A 179 0.44 6.58 -21.51
CA ILE A 179 -0.90 6.04 -21.73
C ILE A 179 -1.47 5.52 -20.41
N LEU A 180 -0.69 4.73 -19.65
CA LEU A 180 -1.07 4.26 -18.32
C LEU A 180 -1.35 5.43 -17.36
N LEU A 181 -0.51 6.46 -17.34
CA LEU A 181 -0.70 7.65 -16.50
C LEU A 181 -1.97 8.42 -16.86
N LEU A 182 -2.30 8.50 -18.16
CA LEU A 182 -3.56 9.07 -18.62
C LEU A 182 -4.74 8.22 -18.13
N MET A 183 -4.69 6.89 -18.30
CA MET A 183 -5.74 5.99 -17.81
C MET A 183 -5.95 6.10 -16.30
N ILE A 184 -4.87 6.14 -15.52
CA ILE A 184 -4.93 6.36 -14.06
C ILE A 184 -5.59 7.70 -13.75
N LYS A 185 -5.18 8.79 -14.41
CA LYS A 185 -5.80 10.12 -14.20
C LYS A 185 -7.29 10.15 -14.57
N PHE A 186 -7.68 9.47 -15.65
CA PHE A 186 -9.08 9.35 -16.04
C PHE A 186 -9.85 8.56 -14.98
N TYR A 187 -9.35 7.38 -14.58
CA TYR A 187 -9.96 6.57 -13.53
C TYR A 187 -10.12 7.37 -12.23
N ASP A 188 -9.06 8.01 -11.74
CA ASP A 188 -9.09 8.81 -10.51
C ASP A 188 -10.15 9.93 -10.58
N LYS A 189 -10.26 10.61 -11.72
CA LYS A 189 -11.22 11.70 -11.91
C LYS A 189 -12.67 11.22 -11.79
N TYR A 190 -13.00 10.09 -12.40
CA TYR A 190 -14.37 9.54 -12.37
C TYR A 190 -14.66 8.81 -11.05
N SER A 191 -13.72 7.96 -10.60
CA SER A 191 -13.83 7.22 -9.34
C SER A 191 -14.00 8.18 -8.18
N SER A 192 -13.19 9.25 -8.09
CA SER A 192 -13.30 10.23 -7.00
C SER A 192 -14.69 10.88 -6.90
N LYS A 193 -15.34 11.15 -8.04
CA LYS A 193 -16.70 11.70 -8.07
C LYS A 193 -17.72 10.71 -7.51
N TYR A 194 -17.79 9.49 -8.05
CA TYR A 194 -18.76 8.48 -7.60
C TYR A 194 -18.52 8.09 -6.15
N ASN A 195 -17.26 7.96 -5.77
CA ASN A 195 -16.84 7.57 -4.43
C ASN A 195 -17.15 8.70 -3.41
N ARG A 196 -17.19 9.96 -3.84
CA ARG A 196 -17.69 11.08 -3.02
C ARG A 196 -19.20 11.02 -2.82
N GLU A 197 -19.98 10.76 -3.87
CA GLU A 197 -21.44 10.62 -3.75
C GLU A 197 -21.82 9.39 -2.92
N TYR A 198 -21.20 8.23 -3.18
CA TYR A 198 -21.37 7.00 -2.39
C TYR A 198 -21.13 7.27 -0.89
N ARG A 199 -20.00 7.91 -0.54
CA ARG A 199 -19.68 8.26 0.86
C ARG A 199 -20.66 9.27 1.45
N ARG A 200 -21.19 10.20 0.65
CA ARG A 200 -22.20 11.17 1.10
C ARG A 200 -23.51 10.48 1.45
N SER A 201 -24.07 9.67 0.55
CA SER A 201 -25.32 8.93 0.80
C SER A 201 -25.14 7.92 1.93
N LEU A 202 -23.98 7.25 2.04
CA LEU A 202 -23.67 6.37 3.17
C LEU A 202 -23.65 7.12 4.51
N SER A 203 -23.14 8.35 4.52
CA SER A 203 -23.18 9.19 5.73
C SER A 203 -24.60 9.60 6.09
N GLN A 204 -25.46 9.87 5.10
CA GLN A 204 -26.88 10.19 5.32
C GLN A 204 -27.63 8.99 5.88
N ILE A 205 -27.50 7.81 5.25
CA ILE A 205 -28.04 6.52 5.75
C ILE A 205 -27.69 6.31 7.23
N ASN A 206 -26.42 6.50 7.61
CA ASN A 206 -25.99 6.36 8.99
C ASN A 206 -26.60 7.41 9.94
N SER A 207 -26.79 8.64 9.46
CA SER A 207 -27.46 9.70 10.22
C SER A 207 -28.93 9.37 10.44
N ASP A 208 -29.62 9.00 9.37
CA ASP A 208 -31.06 8.66 9.39
C ASP A 208 -31.33 7.46 10.27
N ILE A 209 -30.50 6.41 10.20
CA ILE A 209 -30.61 5.25 11.10
C ILE A 209 -30.46 5.70 12.55
N ASN A 210 -29.47 6.53 12.87
CA ASN A 210 -29.23 7.00 14.23
C ASN A 210 -30.35 7.91 14.75
N GLU A 211 -30.95 8.75 13.90
CA GLU A 211 -32.11 9.57 14.24
C GLU A 211 -33.36 8.72 14.43
N ASN A 212 -33.65 7.83 13.48
CA ASN A 212 -34.81 6.93 13.52
C ASN A 212 -34.76 5.98 14.73
N ILE A 213 -33.60 5.45 15.10
CA ILE A 213 -33.45 4.62 16.31
C ILE A 213 -33.75 5.44 17.57
N LYS A 214 -33.27 6.69 17.65
CA LYS A 214 -33.52 7.57 18.80
C LYS A 214 -34.98 8.05 18.86
N GLY A 215 -35.59 8.28 17.70
CA GLY A 215 -36.97 8.76 17.55
C GLY A 215 -38.02 7.67 17.35
N MET A 216 -37.67 6.40 17.51
CA MET A 216 -38.52 5.25 17.17
C MET A 216 -39.89 5.29 17.86
N GLU A 217 -39.94 5.78 19.10
CA GLU A 217 -41.19 5.95 19.84
C GLU A 217 -42.13 6.98 19.19
N VAL A 218 -41.58 8.11 18.75
CA VAL A 218 -42.34 9.18 18.07
C VAL A 218 -42.84 8.69 16.71
N ILE A 219 -41.99 7.97 15.97
CA ILE A 219 -42.35 7.39 14.66
C ILE A 219 -43.54 6.43 14.81
N LYS A 220 -43.49 5.52 15.79
CA LYS A 220 -44.57 4.55 16.04
C LYS A 220 -45.85 5.17 16.56
N THR A 221 -45.74 6.12 17.50
CA THR A 221 -46.93 6.80 18.06
C THR A 221 -47.62 7.70 17.05
N SER A 222 -46.88 8.21 16.07
CA SER A 222 -47.43 9.01 14.96
C SER A 222 -47.92 8.16 13.77
N ASN A 223 -47.66 6.85 13.77
CA ASN A 223 -48.04 5.90 12.72
C ASN A 223 -47.53 6.33 11.31
N VAL A 224 -46.27 6.76 11.23
CA VAL A 224 -45.61 7.29 10.01
C VAL A 224 -44.45 6.40 9.51
N GLU A 225 -44.38 5.15 9.95
CA GLU A 225 -43.31 4.20 9.64
C GLU A 225 -43.05 4.08 8.13
N ASP A 226 -44.13 3.94 7.34
CA ASP A 226 -44.04 3.79 5.88
C ASP A 226 -43.43 5.03 5.21
N GLY A 227 -43.72 6.23 5.74
CA GLY A 227 -43.16 7.49 5.25
C GLY A 227 -41.65 7.57 5.49
N VAL A 228 -41.24 7.23 6.72
CA VAL A 228 -39.82 7.20 7.11
C VAL A 228 -39.06 6.13 6.31
N PHE A 229 -39.66 4.95 6.13
CA PHE A 229 -39.06 3.88 5.34
C PHE A 229 -38.90 4.27 3.87
N LYS A 230 -39.87 5.01 3.31
CA LYS A 230 -39.80 5.52 1.93
C LYS A 230 -38.66 6.53 1.76
N GLU A 231 -38.49 7.45 2.70
CA GLU A 231 -37.38 8.43 2.69
C GLU A 231 -36.03 7.73 2.77
N PHE A 232 -35.88 6.77 3.69
CA PHE A 232 -34.69 5.94 3.80
C PHE A 232 -34.39 5.17 2.51
N SER A 233 -35.42 4.62 1.86
CA SER A 233 -35.28 3.83 0.63
C SER A 233 -34.72 4.66 -0.53
N ILE A 234 -35.09 5.95 -0.64
CA ILE A 234 -34.58 6.86 -1.67
C ILE A 234 -33.06 7.03 -1.52
N ILE A 235 -32.59 7.30 -0.29
CA ILE A 235 -31.16 7.52 -0.01
C ILE A 235 -30.37 6.21 -0.16
N SER A 236 -30.97 5.09 0.23
CA SER A 236 -30.41 3.75 0.02
C SER A 236 -30.24 3.43 -1.47
N GLU A 237 -31.23 3.78 -2.31
CA GLU A 237 -31.14 3.61 -3.76
C GLU A 237 -30.06 4.49 -4.39
N GLU A 238 -29.91 5.75 -3.95
CA GLU A 238 -28.82 6.62 -4.38
C GLU A 238 -27.43 6.05 -4.02
N ASN A 239 -27.30 5.51 -2.80
CA ASN A 239 -26.07 4.86 -2.36
C ASN A 239 -25.78 3.62 -3.21
N PHE A 240 -26.79 2.77 -3.43
CA PHE A 240 -26.66 1.57 -4.27
C PHE A 240 -26.26 1.93 -5.70
N LYS A 241 -26.91 2.91 -6.33
CA LYS A 241 -26.60 3.37 -7.69
C LYS A 241 -25.18 3.92 -7.79
N SER A 242 -24.74 4.70 -6.80
CA SER A 242 -23.37 5.21 -6.73
C SER A 242 -22.37 4.07 -6.57
N GLY A 243 -22.69 3.05 -5.79
CA GLY A 243 -21.89 1.83 -5.64
C GLY A 243 -21.76 1.07 -6.95
N VAL A 244 -22.87 0.83 -7.65
CA VAL A 244 -22.88 0.18 -8.97
C VAL A 244 -22.04 0.96 -9.99
N GLN A 245 -22.06 2.30 -9.96
CA GLN A 245 -21.22 3.11 -10.85
C GLN A 245 -19.72 2.96 -10.57
N ILE A 246 -19.33 2.76 -9.31
CA ILE A 246 -17.93 2.45 -8.94
C ILE A 246 -17.57 1.07 -9.49
N GLU A 247 -18.38 0.05 -9.24
CA GLU A 247 -18.14 -1.31 -9.75
C GLU A 247 -18.13 -1.38 -11.29
N TRP A 248 -18.94 -0.58 -11.97
CA TRP A 248 -18.92 -0.46 -13.43
C TRP A 248 -17.61 0.17 -13.93
N LEU A 249 -17.12 1.19 -13.23
CA LEU A 249 -15.84 1.81 -13.54
C LEU A 249 -14.67 0.85 -13.25
N ASP A 250 -14.76 0.10 -12.15
CA ASP A 250 -13.77 -0.90 -11.76
C ASP A 250 -13.76 -2.06 -12.74
N SER A 251 -14.91 -2.60 -13.16
CA SER A 251 -14.97 -3.66 -14.19
C SER A 251 -14.43 -3.20 -15.54
N PHE A 252 -14.74 -1.98 -15.99
CA PHE A 252 -14.19 -1.42 -17.23
C PHE A 252 -12.67 -1.25 -17.19
N THR A 253 -12.11 -0.90 -16.02
CA THR A 253 -10.68 -0.64 -15.87
C THR A 253 -9.87 -1.90 -15.51
N SER A 254 -10.41 -2.79 -14.68
CA SER A 254 -9.79 -4.04 -14.24
C SER A 254 -9.79 -5.13 -15.32
N PHE A 255 -10.86 -5.24 -16.12
CA PHE A 255 -10.91 -6.22 -17.23
C PHE A 255 -9.78 -5.98 -18.25
N ASN A 256 -9.32 -4.73 -18.40
CA ASN A 256 -8.22 -4.37 -19.30
C ASN A 256 -6.81 -4.57 -18.70
N ALA A 257 -6.66 -4.65 -17.37
CA ALA A 257 -5.34 -4.66 -16.72
C ALA A 257 -4.89 -6.04 -16.23
N THR A 258 -5.78 -7.05 -16.17
CA THR A 258 -5.47 -8.38 -15.60
C THR A 258 -5.50 -9.51 -16.63
N GLN A 259 -5.91 -9.26 -17.88
CA GLN A 259 -5.96 -10.28 -18.96
C GLN A 259 -4.86 -10.18 -20.03
N THR A 260 -3.77 -9.45 -19.77
CA THR A 260 -2.56 -9.46 -20.61
C THR A 260 -1.32 -9.55 -19.73
#